data_AF-A0A7V6U170-F1
#
_entry.id   AF-A0A7V6U170-F1
#
_cell.length_a   1.000
_cell.length_b   1.000
_cell.length_c   1.000
_cell.angle_alpha   90.00
_cell.angle_beta   90.00
_cell.angle_gamma   90.00
#
_symmetry.space_group_name_H-M   'P 1'
#
loop_
_entity.id
_entity.type
_entity.pdbx_description
1 polymer ?
#
loop_
_entity_poly.entity_id
_entity_poly.type
_entity_poly.pdbx_seq_one_letter_code
_entity_poly.pdbx_strand_id
1 'polypeptide(L)'
;MFTRREGEPAWFVQRPAVDAFGREYLMEVDGFNRRARRPYPGAYHKFVLTPEPTADILGRIEYQIWVAALARLESELINRLVGHKLVFSHRSATPWIEDRDMVGVQLFRAFERVRPLEAENMC
;
A
#
# COMPACT_ATOMS: atom_id res chain seq x y z
N MET A 1 -8.24 -15.61 0.22
CA MET A 1 -7.41 -16.66 0.84
C MET A 1 -6.52 -17.25 -0.23
N PHE A 2 -5.20 -17.37 0.00
CA PHE A 2 -4.32 -18.02 -0.96
C PHE A 2 -4.60 -19.52 -0.98
N THR A 3 -5.04 -20.02 -2.12
CA THR A 3 -5.35 -21.43 -2.34
C THR A 3 -4.27 -22.08 -3.17
N ARG A 4 -3.95 -23.32 -2.83
CA ARG A 4 -3.24 -24.25 -3.70
C ARG A 4 -4.18 -24.66 -4.85
N ARG A 5 -3.64 -25.35 -5.85
CA ARG A 5 -4.47 -26.11 -6.82
C ARG A 5 -5.52 -26.90 -6.03
N GLU A 6 -6.79 -26.77 -6.41
CA GLU A 6 -7.95 -27.47 -5.82
C GLU A 6 -8.39 -27.01 -4.41
N GLY A 7 -8.17 -25.74 -4.03
CA GLY A 7 -8.85 -25.14 -2.88
C GLY A 7 -8.27 -25.45 -1.49
N GLU A 8 -7.20 -26.25 -1.41
CA GLU A 8 -6.44 -26.43 -0.17
C GLU A 8 -5.72 -25.12 0.24
N PRO A 9 -5.57 -24.82 1.54
CA PRO A 9 -4.83 -23.65 2.01
C PRO A 9 -3.36 -23.72 1.56
N ALA A 10 -2.86 -22.65 0.94
CA ALA A 10 -1.44 -22.56 0.57
C ALA A 10 -0.57 -22.34 1.82
N TRP A 11 0.53 -23.10 1.91
CA TRP A 11 1.56 -22.95 2.95
C TRP A 11 2.80 -22.31 2.34
N PHE A 12 3.44 -21.43 3.11
CA PHE A 12 4.64 -20.70 2.70
C PHE A 12 5.73 -20.90 3.75
N VAL A 13 6.99 -20.98 3.33
CA VAL A 13 8.14 -21.01 4.24
C VAL A 13 9.28 -20.22 3.63
N GLN A 14 10.03 -19.49 4.47
CA GLN A 14 11.23 -18.79 4.02
C GLN A 14 12.43 -19.74 4.03
N ARG A 15 13.23 -19.69 2.96
CA ARG A 15 14.48 -20.44 2.84
C ARG A 15 15.59 -19.51 2.36
N PRO A 16 16.83 -19.67 2.85
CA PRO A 16 17.97 -19.00 2.27
C PRO A 16 18.18 -19.50 0.83
N ALA A 17 18.43 -18.56 -0.07
CA ALA A 17 18.78 -18.78 -1.45
C ALA A 17 19.97 -17.88 -1.81
N VAL A 18 20.72 -18.28 -2.84
CA VAL A 18 21.88 -17.53 -3.32
C VAL A 18 21.58 -17.05 -4.73
N ASP A 19 21.74 -15.76 -4.98
CA ASP A 19 21.54 -15.19 -6.31
C ASP A 19 22.73 -15.50 -7.26
N ALA A 20 22.61 -15.09 -8.53
CA ALA A 20 23.66 -15.31 -9.52
C ALA A 20 24.98 -14.55 -9.21
N PHE A 21 24.96 -13.61 -8.27
CA PHE A 21 26.10 -12.81 -7.83
C PHE A 21 26.66 -13.28 -6.49
N GLY A 22 26.19 -14.41 -5.95
CA GLY A 22 26.65 -14.98 -4.69
C GLY A 22 26.08 -14.33 -3.44
N ARG A 23 25.05 -13.49 -3.54
CA ARG A 23 24.41 -12.85 -2.39
C ARG A 23 23.31 -13.73 -1.82
N GLU A 24 23.31 -13.87 -0.50
CA GLU A 24 22.26 -14.57 0.21
C GLU A 24 21.00 -13.71 0.32
N TYR A 25 19.84 -14.31 0.08
CA TYR A 25 18.54 -13.69 0.29
C TYR A 25 17.52 -14.72 0.77
N LEU A 26 16.48 -14.25 1.45
CA LEU A 26 15.36 -15.09 1.85
C LEU A 26 14.36 -15.18 0.70
N MET A 27 14.12 -16.40 0.24
CA MET A 27 13.10 -16.70 -0.76
C MET A 27 11.93 -17.42 -0.09
N GLU A 28 10.72 -16.98 -0.39
CA GLU A 28 9.51 -17.70 -0.01
C GLU A 28 9.24 -18.84 -1.00
N VAL A 29 9.04 -20.04 -0.49
CA VAL A 29 8.78 -21.26 -1.27
C VAL A 29 7.56 -22.03 -0.75
N ASP A 30 7.13 -23.08 -1.47
CA ASP A 30 6.04 -23.98 -1.05
C ASP A 30 6.36 -24.58 0.32
N GLY A 31 5.57 -24.19 1.32
CA GLY A 31 5.70 -24.61 2.71
C GLY A 31 5.12 -25.99 2.99
N PHE A 32 4.52 -26.67 1.99
CA PHE A 32 3.89 -27.97 2.18
C PHE A 32 4.79 -29.13 1.71
N ASN A 33 5.12 -30.04 2.63
CA ASN A 33 5.86 -31.25 2.29
C ASN A 33 4.91 -32.30 1.70
N ARG A 34 4.97 -32.50 0.37
CA ARG A 34 4.12 -33.46 -0.35
C ARG A 34 4.37 -34.92 0.04
N ARG A 35 5.62 -35.27 0.35
CA ARG A 35 5.99 -36.65 0.73
C ARG A 35 5.45 -37.01 2.11
N ALA A 36 5.56 -36.09 3.07
CA ALA A 36 5.08 -36.29 4.42
C ALA A 36 3.61 -35.85 4.63
N ARG A 37 2.97 -35.29 3.59
CA ARG A 37 1.61 -34.73 3.61
C ARG A 37 1.34 -33.77 4.77
N ARG A 38 2.33 -32.94 5.12
CA ARG A 38 2.24 -31.97 6.23
C ARG A 38 3.06 -30.70 5.93
N PRO A 39 2.74 -29.55 6.55
CA PRO A 39 3.58 -28.36 6.44
C PRO A 39 4.98 -28.58 7.01
N TYR A 40 5.96 -27.86 6.48
CA TYR A 40 7.29 -27.78 7.07
C TYR A 40 7.25 -27.04 8.43
N PRO A 41 8.20 -27.32 9.34
CA PRO A 41 8.40 -26.50 10.53
C PRO A 41 8.62 -25.03 10.14
N GLY A 42 7.88 -24.11 10.77
CA GLY A 42 7.93 -22.68 10.47
C GLY A 42 7.13 -22.27 9.23
N ALA A 43 6.37 -23.17 8.60
CA ALA A 43 5.47 -22.77 7.53
C ALA A 43 4.29 -21.94 8.06
N TYR A 44 3.89 -20.93 7.31
CA TYR A 44 2.83 -20.00 7.67
C TYR A 44 1.82 -19.82 6.52
N HIS A 45 0.68 -19.22 6.84
CA HIS A 45 -0.31 -18.76 5.87
C HIS A 45 -0.20 -17.25 5.67
N LYS A 46 -0.50 -16.79 4.46
CA LYS A 46 -0.64 -15.36 4.18
C LYS A 46 -2.07 -14.89 4.42
N PHE A 47 -2.18 -13.75 5.07
CA PHE A 47 -3.46 -13.06 5.21
C PHE A 47 -3.84 -12.39 3.89
N VAL A 48 -5.14 -12.38 3.61
CA VAL A 48 -5.74 -11.70 2.46
C VAL A 48 -6.83 -10.79 2.99
N LEU A 49 -6.83 -9.55 2.51
CA LEU A 49 -7.94 -8.64 2.74
C LEU A 49 -9.09 -9.02 1.78
N THR A 50 -10.25 -9.31 2.36
CA THR A 50 -11.48 -9.61 1.62
C THR A 50 -12.59 -8.67 2.13
N PRO A 51 -13.23 -7.88 1.26
CA PRO A 51 -12.99 -7.76 -0.17
C PRO A 51 -11.58 -7.24 -0.49
N GLU A 52 -11.17 -7.46 -1.73
CA GLU A 52 -9.90 -6.93 -2.25
C GLU A 52 -9.94 -5.39 -2.14
N PRO A 53 -8.98 -4.76 -1.44
CA PRO A 53 -9.09 -3.35 -1.06
C PRO A 53 -8.67 -2.38 -2.18
N THR A 54 -8.18 -2.84 -3.33
CA THR A 54 -7.68 -1.95 -4.40
C THR A 54 -8.77 -1.00 -4.87
N ALA A 55 -10.02 -1.45 -4.99
CA ALA A 55 -11.13 -0.57 -5.37
C ALA A 55 -11.31 0.59 -4.39
N ASP A 56 -11.28 0.32 -3.08
CA ASP A 56 -11.42 1.35 -2.04
C ASP A 56 -10.20 2.30 -2.02
N ILE A 57 -9.00 1.76 -2.22
CA ILE A 57 -7.76 2.56 -2.31
C ILE A 57 -7.81 3.50 -3.51
N LEU A 58 -8.20 2.99 -4.69
CA LEU A 58 -8.34 3.79 -5.91
C LEU A 58 -9.39 4.89 -5.73
N GLY A 59 -10.55 4.57 -5.16
CA GLY A 59 -11.58 5.58 -4.89
C GLY A 59 -11.09 6.71 -3.98
N ARG A 60 -10.28 6.39 -2.97
CA ARG A 60 -9.66 7.39 -2.09
C ARG A 60 -8.63 8.26 -2.82
N ILE A 61 -7.82 7.66 -3.69
CA ILE A 61 -6.84 8.39 -4.52
C ILE A 61 -7.56 9.33 -5.50
N GLU A 62 -8.57 8.83 -6.21
CA GLU A 62 -9.37 9.63 -7.15
C GLU A 62 -10.03 10.82 -6.47
N TYR A 63 -10.63 10.59 -5.29
CA TYR A 63 -11.21 11.66 -4.50
C TYR A 63 -10.18 12.73 -4.12
N GLN A 64 -8.99 12.31 -3.67
CA GLN A 64 -7.91 13.23 -3.31
C GLN A 64 -7.43 14.06 -4.50
N ILE A 65 -7.30 13.44 -5.68
CA ILE A 65 -6.95 14.14 -6.93
C ILE A 65 -8.02 15.19 -7.24
N TRP A 66 -9.30 14.84 -7.10
CA TRP A 66 -10.40 15.75 -7.38
C TRP A 66 -10.41 16.96 -6.43
N VAL A 67 -10.22 16.74 -5.12
CA VAL A 67 -10.10 17.84 -4.14
C VAL A 67 -8.92 18.75 -4.46
N ALA A 68 -7.76 18.18 -4.82
CA ALA A 68 -6.58 18.95 -5.20
C ALA A 68 -6.80 19.77 -6.49
N ALA A 69 -7.50 19.19 -7.48
CA ALA A 69 -7.84 19.88 -8.72
C ALA A 69 -8.77 21.08 -8.47
N LEU A 70 -9.76 20.95 -7.59
CA LEU A 70 -10.63 22.06 -7.20
C LEU A 70 -9.84 23.18 -6.52
N ALA A 71 -8.99 22.85 -5.55
CA ALA A 71 -8.14 23.85 -4.88
C ALA A 71 -7.22 24.57 -5.88
N ARG A 72 -6.68 23.85 -6.86
CA ARG A 72 -5.87 24.44 -7.94
C ARG A 72 -6.68 25.41 -8.79
N LEU A 73 -7.89 25.01 -9.20
CA LEU A 73 -8.80 25.84 -9.99
C LEU A 73 -9.20 27.12 -9.25
N GLU A 74 -9.52 26.99 -7.96
CA GLU A 74 -9.86 28.14 -7.11
C GLU A 74 -8.72 29.15 -7.04
N SER A 75 -7.48 28.65 -6.87
CA SER A 75 -6.28 29.50 -6.88
C SER A 75 -6.07 30.23 -8.21
N GLU A 76 -6.46 29.63 -9.34
CA GLU A 76 -6.35 30.31 -10.65
C GLU A 76 -7.45 31.35 -10.87
N LEU A 77 -8.65 31.13 -10.33
CA LEU A 77 -9.83 31.95 -10.61
C LEU A 77 -10.06 33.10 -9.62
N ILE A 78 -9.57 33.01 -8.38
CA ILE A 78 -9.90 33.92 -7.26
C ILE A 78 -9.84 35.42 -7.64
N ASN A 79 -8.90 35.83 -8.49
CA ASN A 79 -8.70 37.23 -8.90
C ASN A 79 -8.96 37.49 -10.39
N ARG A 80 -9.59 36.54 -11.10
CA ARG A 80 -9.83 36.63 -12.55
C ARG A 80 -11.31 36.76 -12.93
N LEU A 81 -12.22 36.54 -11.99
CA LEU A 81 -13.65 36.62 -12.23
C LEU A 81 -14.15 38.07 -12.11
N VAL A 82 -14.87 38.54 -13.12
CA VAL A 82 -15.55 39.85 -13.11
C VAL A 82 -17.05 39.59 -13.02
N GLY A 83 -17.73 40.27 -12.10
CA GLY A 83 -19.18 40.14 -11.91
C GLY A 83 -19.64 38.92 -11.12
N HIS A 84 -18.73 38.01 -10.74
CA HIS A 84 -19.03 36.83 -9.93
C HIS A 84 -18.03 36.66 -8.79
N LYS A 85 -18.53 36.28 -7.61
CA LYS A 85 -17.71 35.96 -6.44
C LYS A 85 -17.49 34.45 -6.37
N LEU A 86 -16.24 34.03 -6.26
CA LEU A 86 -15.91 32.62 -6.03
C LEU A 86 -16.27 32.20 -4.61
N VAL A 87 -16.82 31.00 -4.45
CA VAL A 87 -17.06 30.34 -3.17
C VAL A 87 -16.14 29.13 -3.07
N PHE A 88 -15.27 29.12 -2.06
CA PHE A 88 -14.28 28.05 -1.88
C PHE A 88 -14.90 26.74 -1.38
N SER A 89 -14.44 25.64 -1.96
CA SER A 89 -14.78 24.28 -1.56
C SER A 89 -13.82 23.82 -0.45
N HIS A 90 -14.23 23.98 0.80
CA HIS A 90 -13.46 23.54 1.98
C HIS A 90 -13.59 22.03 2.22
N ARG A 91 -13.40 21.21 1.17
CA ARG A 91 -13.51 19.76 1.29
C ARG A 91 -12.23 19.19 1.90
N SER A 92 -12.40 18.33 2.90
CA SER A 92 -11.29 17.54 3.44
C SER A 92 -10.73 16.63 2.35
N ALA A 93 -9.41 16.49 2.25
CA ALA A 93 -8.76 15.54 1.36
C ALA A 93 -8.82 14.09 1.90
N THR A 94 -9.02 13.91 3.20
CA THR A 94 -9.22 12.61 3.85
C THR A 94 -10.47 12.58 4.75
N PRO A 95 -11.69 12.65 4.18
CA PRO A 95 -12.93 12.72 4.97
C PRO A 95 -13.21 11.45 5.79
N TRP A 96 -12.52 10.35 5.49
CA TRP A 96 -12.57 9.09 6.24
C TRP A 96 -11.64 9.08 7.46
N ILE A 97 -11.00 10.20 7.80
CA ILE A 97 -10.21 10.38 9.03
C ILE A 97 -10.95 11.39 9.91
N GLU A 98 -11.44 10.92 11.05
CA GLU A 98 -12.38 11.68 11.90
C GLU A 98 -11.74 12.91 12.57
N ASP A 99 -10.46 12.82 12.93
CA ASP A 99 -9.82 13.82 13.82
C ASP A 99 -8.85 14.78 13.11
N ARG A 100 -8.50 14.52 11.85
CA ARG A 100 -7.56 15.38 11.12
C ARG A 100 -7.70 15.22 9.61
N ASP A 101 -7.68 16.35 8.92
CA ASP A 101 -7.46 16.33 7.49
C ASP A 101 -5.96 16.15 7.22
N MET A 102 -5.60 15.02 6.61
CA MET A 102 -4.25 14.82 6.11
C MET A 102 -4.16 15.48 4.74
N VAL A 103 -3.00 16.04 4.41
CA VAL A 103 -2.75 16.75 3.14
C VAL A 103 -2.68 15.76 1.95
N GLY A 104 -3.76 15.01 1.70
CA GLY A 104 -3.98 14.03 0.63
C GLY A 104 -2.76 13.24 0.17
N VAL A 105 -2.72 12.88 -1.11
CA VAL A 105 -1.51 12.33 -1.74
C VAL A 105 -0.44 13.41 -1.78
N GLN A 106 0.51 13.39 -0.84
CA GLN A 106 1.73 14.16 -0.98
C GLN A 106 2.64 13.48 -2.01
N LEU A 107 2.44 13.82 -3.29
CA LEU A 107 3.14 13.21 -4.43
C LEU A 107 4.67 13.36 -4.41
N PHE A 108 5.31 14.02 -3.43
CA PHE A 108 6.75 14.24 -3.49
C PHE A 108 7.55 14.33 -2.17
N ARG A 109 7.04 14.02 -0.97
CA ARG A 109 7.88 14.15 0.26
C ARG A 109 7.89 12.99 1.25
N ALA A 110 7.13 11.92 1.02
CA ALA A 110 7.14 10.76 1.91
C ALA A 110 8.43 9.92 1.87
N PHE A 111 9.25 10.05 0.82
CA PHE A 111 10.46 9.22 0.65
C PHE A 111 11.78 9.89 1.07
N GLU A 112 11.79 11.17 1.44
CA GLU A 112 13.05 11.85 1.84
C GLU A 112 13.52 11.51 3.27
N ARG A 113 12.70 10.83 4.09
CA ARG A 113 13.05 10.47 5.48
C ARG A 113 13.08 8.97 5.78
N VAL A 114 12.90 8.11 4.78
CA VAL A 114 13.17 6.68 4.98
C VAL A 114 14.68 6.49 4.93
N ARG A 115 15.35 6.62 6.08
CA ARG A 115 16.67 6.03 6.26
C ARG A 115 16.53 4.54 5.94
N PRO A 116 17.43 3.94 5.13
CA PRO A 116 17.50 2.50 5.03
C PRO A 116 17.60 1.96 6.46
N LEU A 117 16.70 1.07 6.85
CA LEU A 117 16.91 0.26 8.04
C LEU A 117 18.12 -0.60 7.71
N GLU A 118 19.30 -0.17 8.16
CA GLU A 118 20.46 -1.05 8.24
C GLU A 118 20.01 -2.25 9.07
N ALA A 119 20.09 -3.44 8.47
CA ALA A 119 19.86 -4.67 9.19
C ALA A 119 20.93 -4.76 10.29
N GLU A 120 20.56 -4.44 11.52
CA GLU A 120 21.33 -4.82 12.69
C GLU A 120 21.41 -6.35 12.71
N ASN A 121 22.52 -6.86 12.18
CA ASN A 121 22.97 -8.22 12.42
C ASN A 121 23.22 -8.35 13.93
N MET A 122 22.25 -8.89 14.65
CA MET A 122 22.45 -9.41 16.00
C MET A 122 22.67 -10.92 15.92
N CYS A 123 23.92 -11.30 16.24
CA CYS A 123 24.46 -12.56 16.75
C CYS A 123 23.86 -13.90 16.28
#